data_AF-A0A0F3GU51-F1
#
_entry.id   AF-A0A0F3GU51-F1
#
_cell.length_a   1.000
_cell.length_b   1.000
_cell.length_c   1.000
_cell.angle_alpha   90.00
_cell.angle_beta   90.00
_cell.angle_gamma   90.00
#
_symmetry.space_group_name_H-M   'P 1'
#
loop_
_entity.id
_entity.type
_entity.pdbx_description
1 polymer ?
#
loop_
_entity_poly.entity_id
_entity_poly.type
_entity_poly.pdbx_seq_one_letter_code
_entity_poly.pdbx_strand_id
1 'polypeptide(L)'
;MPGIVKVGMTTRMPNSRKDDLFTTGVPKPFELEALFLFENMAEAEKRAHQALGKYHYGKEFFKVDVATAVKAIEGGDIPFVRL
;
A
#
# COMPACT_ATOMS: atom_id res chain seq x y z
N MET A 1 -0.95 6.78 11.96
CA MET A 1 -2.23 7.45 12.28
C MET A 1 -3.28 6.34 12.37
N PRO A 2 -4.05 6.21 13.46
CA PRO A 2 -5.07 5.17 13.52
C PRO A 2 -6.12 5.43 12.42
N GLY A 3 -6.34 4.41 11.58
CA GLY A 3 -7.37 4.44 10.53
C GLY A 3 -7.02 5.25 9.27
N ILE A 4 -5.74 5.54 8.99
CA ILE A 4 -5.31 6.05 7.68
C ILE A 4 -4.18 5.16 7.15
N VAL A 5 -4.38 4.60 5.96
CA VAL A 5 -3.44 3.71 5.26
C VAL A 5 -3.01 4.37 3.96
N LYS A 6 -1.73 4.29 3.63
CA LYS A 6 -1.21 4.64 2.30
C LYS A 6 -1.13 3.38 1.45
N VAL A 7 -1.70 3.38 0.25
CA VAL A 7 -1.57 2.30 -0.73
C VAL A 7 -0.87 2.85 -1.96
N GLY A 8 0.37 2.42 -2.19
CA GLY A 8 1.17 2.86 -3.32
C GLY A 8 2.09 1.76 -3.85
N MET A 9 2.49 1.86 -5.12
CA MET A 9 3.48 0.95 -5.71
C MET A 9 4.90 1.54 -5.75
N THR A 10 5.90 0.66 -5.77
CA THR A 10 7.30 1.00 -6.05
C THR A 10 7.96 -0.08 -6.90
N THR A 11 8.72 0.32 -7.92
CA THR A 11 9.57 -0.58 -8.72
C THR A 11 10.91 -0.88 -8.04
N ARG A 12 11.29 -0.07 -7.05
CA ARG A 12 12.40 -0.38 -6.16
C ARG A 12 11.88 -1.35 -5.13
N MET A 13 12.38 -2.60 -5.15
CA MET A 13 12.16 -3.49 -4.02
C MET A 13 12.58 -2.74 -2.75
N PRO A 14 11.78 -2.81 -1.66
CA PRO A 14 12.24 -2.36 -0.35
C PRO A 14 13.37 -3.30 0.06
N ASN A 15 14.57 -2.96 -0.42
CA ASN A 15 15.74 -3.83 -0.44
C ASN A 15 16.20 -4.09 0.98
N SER A 16 15.74 -5.19 1.60
CA SER A 16 16.28 -5.83 2.80
C SER A 16 16.83 -4.92 3.92
N ARG A 17 16.29 -3.71 4.05
CA ARG A 17 16.60 -2.75 5.11
C ARG A 17 15.31 -2.11 5.53
N LYS A 18 14.62 -2.79 6.45
CA LYS A 18 13.62 -2.17 7.32
C LYS A 18 14.20 -0.91 8.02
N ASP A 19 15.53 -0.80 8.09
CA ASP A 19 16.30 0.36 8.59
C ASP A 19 16.41 1.58 7.65
N ASP A 20 16.22 1.46 6.33
CA ASP A 20 16.50 2.59 5.40
C ASP A 20 15.23 3.38 5.00
N LEU A 21 14.08 3.09 5.61
CA LEU A 21 12.84 3.87 5.43
C LEU A 21 12.78 5.14 6.30
N PHE A 22 13.92 5.61 6.82
CA PHE A 22 14.07 6.88 7.52
C PHE A 22 14.86 7.88 6.66
N THR A 23 14.36 8.21 5.47
CA THR A 23 14.85 9.39 4.76
C THR A 23 14.08 10.63 5.23
N THR A 24 14.84 11.64 5.61
CA THR A 24 14.40 12.89 6.24
C THR A 24 13.26 13.58 5.48
N GLY A 25 12.21 13.96 6.19
CA GLY A 25 11.14 14.83 5.65
C GLY A 25 9.70 14.44 6.01
N VAL A 26 9.47 13.33 6.71
CA VAL A 26 8.11 12.90 7.08
C VAL A 26 7.98 12.77 8.61
N PRO A 27 7.17 13.62 9.28
CA PRO A 27 6.98 13.54 10.72
C PRO A 27 6.12 12.31 11.08
N LYS A 28 6.82 11.25 11.56
CA LYS A 28 6.39 9.92 12.07
C LYS A 28 6.61 8.76 11.07
N PRO A 29 7.26 7.65 11.47
CA PRO A 29 7.46 6.49 10.61
C PRO A 29 6.11 5.85 10.29
N PHE A 30 5.84 5.64 9.01
CA PHE A 30 4.78 4.72 8.60
C PHE A 30 5.32 3.30 8.79
N GLU A 31 4.54 2.45 9.47
CA GLU A 31 4.87 1.03 9.60
C GLU A 31 4.45 0.29 8.31
N LEU A 32 5.34 -0.57 7.82
CA LEU A 32 5.03 -1.40 6.66
C LEU A 32 4.15 -2.58 7.09
N GLU A 33 2.86 -2.45 6.84
CA GLU A 33 1.86 -3.46 7.26
C GLU A 33 1.73 -4.64 6.29
N ALA A 34 1.95 -4.42 4.99
CA ALA A 34 1.86 -5.46 3.98
C ALA A 34 2.66 -5.09 2.72
N LEU A 35 3.24 -6.10 2.08
CA LEU A 35 3.98 -5.98 0.83
C LEU A 35 3.50 -7.04 -0.16
N PHE A 36 3.20 -6.61 -1.38
CA PHE A 36 2.69 -7.45 -2.45
C PHE A 36 3.54 -7.24 -3.71
N LEU A 37 3.97 -8.35 -4.30
CA LEU A 37 4.61 -8.38 -5.61
C LEU A 37 3.55 -8.73 -6.65
N PHE A 38 3.38 -7.86 -7.63
CA PHE A 38 2.48 -8.06 -8.76
C PHE A 38 3.29 -8.09 -10.06
N GLU A 39 2.87 -8.90 -11.02
CA GLU A 39 3.41 -8.84 -12.38
C GLU A 39 3.10 -7.47 -13.03
N ASN A 40 1.87 -6.97 -12.83
CA ASN A 40 1.44 -5.65 -13.25
C ASN A 40 1.06 -4.77 -12.04
N MET A 41 2.08 -4.17 -11.42
CA MET A 41 1.90 -3.29 -10.25
C MET A 41 1.01 -2.07 -10.50
N ALA A 42 1.07 -1.50 -11.72
CA ALA A 42 0.29 -0.32 -12.07
C ALA A 42 -1.22 -0.64 -12.13
N GLU A 43 -1.57 -1.79 -12.71
CA GLU A 43 -2.96 -2.24 -12.73
C GLU A 43 -3.45 -2.63 -11.33
N ALA A 44 -2.61 -3.30 -10.55
CA ALA A 44 -2.93 -3.67 -9.17
C ALA A 44 -3.20 -2.44 -8.28
N GLU A 45 -2.34 -1.41 -8.34
CA GLU A 45 -2.55 -0.16 -7.60
C GLU A 45 -3.86 0.51 -8.04
N LYS A 46 -4.09 0.64 -9.36
CA LYS A 46 -5.30 1.26 -9.87
C LYS A 46 -6.56 0.54 -9.38
N ARG A 47 -6.59 -0.79 -9.39
CA ARG A 47 -7.72 -1.58 -8.88
C ARG A 47 -7.91 -1.42 -7.38
N ALA A 48 -6.82 -1.45 -6.61
CA ALA A 48 -6.88 -1.23 -5.17
C ALA A 48 -7.43 0.17 -4.83
N HIS A 49 -7.00 1.20 -5.56
CA HIS A 49 -7.51 2.57 -5.42
C HIS A 49 -9.00 2.67 -5.77
N GLN A 50 -9.44 1.99 -6.82
CA GLN A 50 -10.86 1.92 -7.18
C GLN A 50 -11.69 1.23 -6.08
N ALA A 51 -11.21 0.09 -5.56
CA ALA A 51 -11.87 -0.65 -4.48
C ALA A 51 -11.94 0.16 -3.17
N LEU A 52 -10.91 0.95 -2.88
CA LEU A 52 -10.83 1.83 -1.72
C LEU A 52 -11.41 3.22 -1.96
N GLY A 53 -12.00 3.51 -3.13
CA GLY A 53 -12.45 4.85 -3.51
C GLY A 53 -13.40 5.50 -2.51
N LYS A 54 -14.27 4.72 -1.85
CA LYS A 54 -15.17 5.21 -0.79
C LYS A 54 -14.47 5.66 0.50
N TYR A 55 -13.20 5.26 0.68
CA TYR A 55 -12.35 5.63 1.80
C TYR A 55 -11.29 6.66 1.41
N HIS A 56 -11.32 7.21 0.19
CA HIS A 56 -10.29 8.14 -0.28
C HIS A 56 -10.18 9.36 0.64
N TYR A 57 -8.96 9.64 1.09
CA TYR A 57 -8.64 10.74 2.00
C TYR A 57 -7.72 11.79 1.34
N GLY A 58 -7.01 11.41 0.28
CA GLY A 58 -6.19 12.29 -0.52
C GLY A 58 -5.03 11.55 -1.18
N LYS A 59 -4.66 11.91 -2.42
CA LYS A 59 -3.64 11.21 -3.23
C LYS A 59 -3.75 9.68 -3.10
N GLU A 60 -2.80 9.04 -2.41
CA GLU A 60 -2.69 7.59 -2.18
C GLU A 60 -3.09 7.16 -0.75
N PHE A 61 -3.78 8.02 -0.01
CA PHE A 61 -4.20 7.79 1.37
C PHE A 61 -5.68 7.48 1.47
N PHE A 62 -6.01 6.52 2.32
CA PHE A 62 -7.36 6.01 2.52
C PHE A 62 -7.67 5.93 4.02
N LYS A 63 -8.83 6.46 4.43
CA LYS A 63 -9.31 6.43 5.81
C LYS A 63 -10.00 5.10 6.10
N VAL A 64 -9.19 4.08 6.32
CA VAL A 64 -9.61 2.68 6.46
C VAL A 64 -8.65 1.93 7.38
N ASP A 65 -9.07 0.80 7.95
CA ASP A 65 -8.18 -0.12 8.64
C ASP A 65 -7.33 -0.95 7.66
N VAL A 66 -6.22 -1.48 8.18
CA VAL A 66 -5.22 -2.25 7.41
C VAL A 66 -5.82 -3.52 6.80
N ALA A 67 -6.67 -4.24 7.54
CA ALA A 67 -7.24 -5.49 7.06
C ALA A 67 -8.17 -5.25 5.86
N THR A 68 -8.95 -4.17 5.88
CA THR A 68 -9.78 -3.77 4.74
C THR A 68 -8.93 -3.30 3.56
N ALA A 69 -7.84 -2.55 3.78
CA ALA A 69 -6.92 -2.18 2.72
C ALA A 69 -6.26 -3.39 2.04
N VAL A 70 -5.80 -4.36 2.84
CA VAL A 70 -5.22 -5.62 2.37
C VAL A 70 -6.24 -6.43 1.56
N LYS A 71 -7.48 -6.57 2.05
CA LYS A 71 -8.55 -7.25 1.29
C LYS A 71 -8.85 -6.60 -0.05
N ALA A 72 -8.77 -5.27 -0.13
CA ALA A 72 -8.99 -4.56 -1.39
C ALA A 72 -7.87 -4.83 -2.42
N ILE A 73 -6.65 -5.12 -1.94
CA ILE A 73 -5.51 -5.51 -2.79
C ILE A 73 -5.62 -6.99 -3.20
N GLU A 74 -5.98 -7.88 -2.26
CA GLU A 74 -6.09 -9.33 -2.50
C GLU A 74 -7.31 -9.72 -3.35
N GLY A 75 -8.37 -8.91 -3.35
CA GLY A 75 -9.61 -9.19 -4.08
C GLY A 75 -9.53 -8.99 -5.60
N GLY A 76 -8.36 -8.65 -6.15
CA GLY A 76 -8.15 -8.49 -7.59
C GLY A 76 -7.83 -9.82 -8.29
N ASP A 77 -8.25 -9.96 -9.55
CA ASP A 77 -7.90 -11.08 -10.44
C ASP A 77 -6.45 -11.00 -10.96
N ILE A 78 -5.57 -10.25 -10.29
CA ILE A 78 -4.18 -10.07 -10.70
C ILE A 78 -3.33 -10.99 -9.83
N PRO A 79 -2.54 -11.90 -10.41
CA PRO A 79 -1.68 -12.79 -9.63
C PRO A 79 -0.67 -11.98 -8.81
N PHE A 80 -0.50 -12.37 -7.55
CA PHE A 80 0.42 -11.71 -6.63
C PHE A 80 1.13 -12.70 -5.71
N VAL A 81 2.28 -12.27 -5.19
CA VAL A 81 2.99 -12.90 -4.08
C VAL A 81 2.99 -11.93 -2.91
N ARG A 82 2.53 -12.38 -1.74
CA ARG A 82 2.59 -11.62 -0.50
C ARG A 82 3.89 -11.95 0.24
N LEU A 83 4.63 -10.92 0.64
CA LEU A 83 5.92 -11.03 1.35
C LEU A 83 5.79 -10.83 2.86
#